data_AF-A0A3C2CVM6-F1
#
_entry.id   AF-A0A3C2CVM6-F1
#
_cell.length_a   1.000
_cell.length_b   1.000
_cell.length_c   1.000
_cell.angle_alpha   90.00
_cell.angle_beta   90.00
_cell.angle_gamma   90.00
#
_symmetry.space_group_name_H-M   'P 1'
#
loop_
_entity.id
_entity.type
_entity.pdbx_description
1 polymer ?
#
loop_
_entity_poly.entity_id
_entity_poly.type
_entity_poly.pdbx_seq_one_letter_code
_entity_poly.pdbx_strand_id
1 'polypeptide(L)'
;MKASTFADLSLLFVALIWGATFVLVQNAISFLEPFSFNAVRFATAALLLGIWLAGLERSQLRKLDKKLILSGILLGFWLFIGYAFQTLGLLYTTSSKAGFITGLSVVLVPLLMIVILKQRPNLNSIAGVAAATSGLYLLTMSDVTSLNIGDGFVLICAVGFALHILLTGKYSSSY
;
A
#
# COMPACT_ATOMS: atom_id res chain seq x y z
N MET A 1 18.89 4.45 -22.03
CA MET A 1 18.26 5.37 -21.04
C MET A 1 19.10 5.37 -19.78
N LYS A 2 19.32 6.51 -19.12
CA LYS A 2 19.95 6.52 -17.79
C LYS A 2 19.07 5.71 -16.84
N ALA A 3 19.67 4.90 -15.96
CA ALA A 3 18.94 4.03 -15.03
C ALA A 3 17.86 4.79 -14.23
N SER A 4 18.11 6.07 -13.90
CA SER A 4 17.13 6.97 -13.25
C SER A 4 15.83 7.11 -14.05
N THR A 5 15.92 7.42 -15.34
CA THR A 5 14.72 7.70 -16.16
C THR A 5 13.83 6.46 -16.32
N PHE A 6 14.44 5.26 -16.34
CA PHE A 6 13.70 4.01 -16.38
C PHE A 6 12.98 3.73 -15.06
N ALA A 7 13.63 4.02 -13.92
CA ALA A 7 13.01 3.91 -12.60
C ALA A 7 11.83 4.89 -12.45
N ASP A 8 12.01 6.15 -12.87
CA ASP A 8 10.97 7.18 -12.81
C ASP A 8 9.73 6.81 -13.64
N LEU A 9 9.94 6.33 -14.88
CA LEU A 9 8.86 5.84 -15.74
C LEU A 9 8.16 4.60 -15.16
N SER A 10 8.92 3.70 -14.54
CA SER A 10 8.35 2.52 -13.88
C SER A 10 7.47 2.91 -12.70
N LEU A 11 7.91 3.88 -11.89
CA LEU A 11 7.12 4.41 -10.77
C LEU A 11 5.84 5.10 -11.26
N LEU A 12 5.91 5.88 -12.34
CA LEU A 12 4.74 6.50 -12.95
C LEU A 12 3.73 5.45 -13.43
N PHE A 13 4.22 4.40 -14.09
CA PHE A 13 3.36 3.30 -14.57
C PHE A 13 2.69 2.54 -13.42
N VAL A 14 3.43 2.28 -12.34
CA VAL A 14 2.88 1.66 -11.11
C VAL A 14 1.80 2.56 -10.50
N ALA A 15 2.02 3.89 -10.44
CA ALA A 15 1.02 4.83 -9.93
C ALA A 15 -0.26 4.83 -10.77
N LEU A 16 -0.15 4.77 -12.10
CA LEU A 16 -1.29 4.67 -13.01
C LEU A 16 -2.10 3.38 -12.78
N ILE A 17 -1.42 2.22 -12.71
CA ILE A 17 -2.07 0.94 -12.43
C ILE A 17 -2.78 0.98 -11.08
N TRP A 18 -2.11 1.51 -10.06
CA TRP A 18 -2.65 1.56 -8.71
C TRP A 18 -3.89 2.46 -8.64
N GLY A 19 -3.87 3.64 -9.27
CA GLY A 19 -5.02 4.52 -9.37
C GLY A 19 -6.22 3.87 -10.07
N ALA A 20 -5.99 3.21 -11.21
CA ALA A 20 -7.04 2.49 -11.94
C ALA A 20 -7.63 1.31 -11.15
N THR A 21 -6.84 0.70 -10.26
CA THR A 21 -7.25 -0.46 -9.47
C THR A 21 -8.40 -0.13 -8.52
N PHE A 22 -8.51 1.09 -7.98
CA PHE A 22 -9.63 1.45 -7.10
C PHE A 22 -10.99 1.26 -7.78
N VAL A 23 -11.12 1.76 -9.01
CA VAL A 23 -12.34 1.64 -9.81
C VAL A 23 -12.63 0.18 -10.17
N LEU A 24 -11.59 -0.55 -10.58
CA LEU A 24 -11.73 -1.97 -10.91
C LEU A 24 -12.16 -2.81 -9.70
N VAL A 25 -11.58 -2.56 -8.53
CA VAL A 25 -11.92 -3.27 -7.29
C VAL A 25 -13.33 -2.91 -6.85
N GLN A 26 -13.73 -1.63 -6.92
CA GLN A 26 -15.10 -1.22 -6.61
C GLN A 26 -16.14 -1.93 -7.50
N ASN A 27 -15.84 -2.13 -8.78
CA ASN A 27 -16.68 -2.93 -9.65
C ASN A 27 -16.61 -4.42 -9.31
N ALA A 28 -15.43 -4.96 -9.01
CA ALA A 28 -15.25 -6.40 -8.74
C ALA A 28 -15.96 -6.84 -7.45
N ILE A 29 -15.97 -6.01 -6.41
CA ILE A 29 -16.64 -6.33 -5.14
C ILE A 29 -18.17 -6.34 -5.23
N SER A 30 -18.75 -5.93 -6.37
CA SER A 30 -20.18 -6.13 -6.67
C SER A 30 -20.50 -7.57 -7.09
N PHE A 31 -19.51 -8.33 -7.57
CA PHE A 31 -19.66 -9.73 -8.00
C PHE A 31 -19.16 -10.72 -6.95
N LEU A 32 -18.23 -10.31 -6.11
CA LEU A 32 -17.55 -11.18 -5.15
C LEU A 32 -17.36 -10.44 -3.83
N GLU A 33 -17.64 -11.09 -2.70
CA GLU A 33 -17.44 -10.47 -1.39
C GLU A 33 -15.98 -9.99 -1.20
N PRO A 34 -15.75 -8.88 -0.47
CA PRO A 34 -14.43 -8.24 -0.35
C PRO A 34 -13.29 -9.19 0.09
N PHE A 35 -13.55 -10.04 1.08
CA PHE A 35 -12.56 -10.98 1.60
C PHE A 35 -12.26 -12.09 0.60
N SER A 36 -13.29 -12.61 -0.08
CA SER A 36 -13.14 -13.61 -1.15
C SER A 36 -12.35 -13.06 -2.33
N PHE A 37 -12.61 -11.80 -2.72
CA PHE A 37 -11.85 -11.10 -3.75
C PHE A 37 -10.37 -10.99 -3.38
N ASN A 38 -10.07 -10.53 -2.16
CA ASN A 38 -8.69 -10.46 -1.68
C ASN A 38 -8.04 -11.84 -1.59
N ALA A 39 -8.76 -12.87 -1.13
CA ALA A 39 -8.23 -14.22 -1.04
C ALA A 39 -7.78 -14.75 -2.41
N VAL A 40 -8.62 -14.63 -3.44
CA VAL A 40 -8.28 -15.04 -4.81
C VAL A 40 -7.10 -14.22 -5.34
N ARG A 41 -7.12 -12.90 -5.14
CA ARG A 41 -6.06 -11.99 -5.59
C ARG A 41 -4.71 -12.34 -4.96
N PHE A 42 -4.65 -12.54 -3.66
CA PHE A 42 -3.41 -12.87 -2.94
C PHE A 42 -2.97 -14.32 -3.14
N ALA A 43 -3.89 -15.27 -3.29
CA ALA A 43 -3.57 -16.64 -3.66
C ALA A 43 -2.93 -16.70 -5.06
N THR A 44 -3.49 -15.97 -6.02
CA THR A 44 -2.92 -15.86 -7.38
C THR A 44 -1.53 -15.24 -7.34
N ALA A 45 -1.35 -14.15 -6.60
CA ALA A 45 -0.03 -13.53 -6.42
C ALA A 45 0.98 -14.49 -5.77
N ALA A 46 0.58 -15.20 -4.71
CA ALA A 46 1.42 -16.17 -4.01
C ALA A 46 1.83 -17.35 -4.91
N LEU A 47 0.90 -17.87 -5.73
CA LEU A 47 1.18 -18.94 -6.69
C LEU A 47 2.17 -18.47 -7.76
N LEU A 48 1.93 -17.32 -8.39
CA LEU A 48 2.80 -16.80 -9.43
C LEU A 48 4.21 -16.50 -8.91
N LEU A 49 4.31 -15.82 -7.77
CA LEU A 49 5.60 -15.53 -7.12
C LEU A 49 6.29 -16.80 -6.63
N GLY A 50 5.52 -17.78 -6.12
CA GLY A 50 6.02 -19.07 -5.70
C GLY A 50 6.60 -19.89 -6.86
N ILE A 51 5.92 -19.92 -8.00
CA ILE A 51 6.41 -20.57 -9.23
C ILE A 51 7.67 -19.86 -9.73
N TRP A 52 7.70 -18.53 -9.74
CA TRP A 52 8.87 -17.76 -10.15
C TRP A 52 10.08 -18.03 -9.23
N LEU A 53 9.87 -18.01 -7.91
CA LEU A 53 10.91 -18.30 -6.93
C LEU A 53 11.42 -19.74 -7.02
N ALA A 54 10.53 -20.70 -7.19
CA ALA A 54 10.87 -22.11 -7.35
C ALA A 54 11.46 -22.45 -8.73
N GLY A 55 11.20 -21.63 -9.76
CA GLY A 55 11.66 -21.85 -11.13
C GLY A 55 13.00 -21.18 -11.43
N LEU A 56 13.11 -19.88 -11.14
CA LEU A 56 14.23 -19.05 -11.57
C LEU A 56 15.20 -18.68 -10.44
N GLU A 57 14.70 -18.55 -9.20
CA GLU A 57 15.47 -18.02 -8.07
C GLU A 57 15.67 -19.05 -6.95
N ARG A 58 15.83 -20.33 -7.33
CA ARG A 58 15.99 -21.45 -6.37
C ARG A 58 17.12 -21.24 -5.35
N SER A 59 18.15 -20.47 -5.71
CA SER A 59 19.26 -20.14 -4.82
C SER A 59 18.81 -19.29 -3.62
N GLN A 60 17.76 -18.47 -3.77
CA GLN A 60 17.20 -17.64 -2.70
C GLN A 60 16.44 -18.47 -1.68
N LEU A 61 15.84 -19.61 -2.07
CA LEU A 61 15.17 -20.53 -1.15
C LEU A 61 16.12 -21.06 -0.07
N ARG A 62 17.42 -21.14 -0.37
CA ARG A 62 18.46 -21.57 0.59
C ARG A 62 18.80 -20.49 1.62
N LYS A 63 18.40 -19.24 1.39
CA LYS A 63 18.61 -18.10 2.30
C LYS A 63 17.41 -17.87 3.23
N LEU A 64 16.39 -18.73 3.16
CA LEU A 64 15.24 -18.64 4.06
C LEU A 64 15.66 -18.96 5.50
N ASP A 65 15.75 -17.91 6.31
CA ASP A 65 15.91 -18.03 7.76
C ASP A 65 14.57 -17.72 8.47
N LYS A 66 14.40 -18.24 9.69
CA LYS A 66 13.25 -17.98 10.56
C LYS A 66 13.00 -16.49 10.74
N LYS A 67 14.06 -15.68 10.84
CA LYS A 67 13.93 -14.22 10.99
C LYS A 67 13.32 -13.58 9.73
N LEU A 68 13.73 -14.03 8.54
CA LEU A 68 13.19 -13.54 7.27
C LEU A 68 11.71 -13.92 7.12
N ILE A 69 11.35 -15.16 7.47
CA ILE A 69 9.96 -15.62 7.44
C ILE A 69 9.10 -14.81 8.40
N LEU A 70 9.58 -14.57 9.63
CA LEU A 70 8.84 -13.79 10.62
C LEU A 70 8.66 -12.33 10.19
N SER A 71 9.71 -11.71 9.63
CA SER A 71 9.62 -10.39 8.99
C SER A 71 8.58 -10.38 7.87
N GLY A 72 8.56 -11.41 7.01
CA GLY A 72 7.58 -11.56 5.94
C GLY A 72 6.14 -11.70 6.43
N ILE A 73 5.91 -12.49 7.49
CA ILE A 73 4.59 -12.64 8.13
C ILE A 73 4.11 -11.30 8.69
N LEU A 74 4.99 -10.56 9.37
CA LEU A 74 4.66 -9.26 9.92
C LEU A 74 4.31 -8.24 8.83
N LEU A 75 5.07 -8.22 7.73
CA LEU A 75 4.77 -7.39 6.57
C LEU A 75 3.44 -7.78 5.92
N GLY A 76 3.19 -9.08 5.77
CA GLY A 76 1.95 -9.63 5.23
C GLY A 76 0.73 -9.30 6.11
N PHE A 77 0.89 -9.28 7.44
CA PHE A 77 -0.17 -8.90 8.36
C PHE A 77 -0.61 -7.44 8.19
N TRP A 78 0.34 -6.50 8.12
CA TRP A 78 0.01 -5.09 7.87
C TRP A 78 -0.56 -4.86 6.47
N LEU A 79 -0.08 -5.61 5.49
CA LEU A 79 -0.62 -5.60 4.14
C LEU A 79 -2.06 -6.13 4.11
N PHE A 80 -2.34 -7.20 4.85
CA PHE A 80 -3.69 -7.75 5.01
C PHE A 80 -4.63 -6.73 5.62
N ILE A 81 -4.25 -6.05 6.71
CA ILE A 81 -5.03 -4.95 7.29
C ILE A 81 -5.29 -3.87 6.23
N GLY A 82 -4.24 -3.44 5.51
CA GLY A 82 -4.35 -2.48 4.43
C GLY A 82 -5.44 -2.84 3.42
N TYR A 83 -5.37 -4.04 2.84
CA TYR A 83 -6.31 -4.47 1.79
C TYR A 83 -7.69 -4.87 2.30
N ALA A 84 -7.79 -5.51 3.47
CA ALA A 84 -9.06 -5.89 4.07
C ALA A 84 -9.93 -4.64 4.31
N PHE A 85 -9.37 -3.64 4.99
CA PHE A 85 -10.09 -2.41 5.28
C PHE A 85 -10.28 -1.52 4.05
N GLN A 86 -9.38 -1.56 3.06
CA GLN A 86 -9.57 -0.86 1.79
C GLN A 86 -10.80 -1.39 1.03
N THR A 87 -10.87 -2.70 0.85
CA THR A 87 -11.94 -3.36 0.11
C THR A 87 -13.28 -3.28 0.83
N LEU A 88 -13.29 -3.37 2.17
CA LEU A 88 -14.48 -3.07 2.98
C LEU A 88 -14.89 -1.60 2.85
N GLY A 89 -13.94 -0.67 2.90
CA GLY A 89 -14.21 0.76 2.75
C GLY A 89 -14.86 1.08 1.41
N LEU A 90 -14.38 0.46 0.32
CA LEU A 90 -14.91 0.61 -1.04
C LEU A 90 -16.37 0.16 -1.23
N LEU A 91 -16.95 -0.60 -0.29
CA LEU A 91 -18.38 -0.90 -0.29
C LEU A 91 -19.25 0.32 0.07
N TYR A 92 -18.70 1.26 0.84
CA TYR A 92 -19.46 2.37 1.42
C TYR A 92 -18.99 3.75 0.92
N THR A 93 -17.73 3.86 0.45
CA THR A 93 -17.17 5.10 -0.07
C THR A 93 -16.87 5.02 -1.57
N THR A 94 -16.62 6.15 -2.22
CA THR A 94 -16.29 6.19 -3.65
C THR A 94 -14.84 5.81 -3.88
N SER A 95 -14.51 5.28 -5.07
CA SER A 95 -13.11 5.02 -5.47
C SER A 95 -12.21 6.26 -5.33
N SER A 96 -12.75 7.44 -5.63
CA SER A 96 -12.03 8.72 -5.50
C SER A 96 -11.68 9.02 -4.03
N LYS A 97 -12.68 8.97 -3.14
CA LYS A 97 -12.49 9.15 -1.69
C LYS A 97 -11.56 8.09 -1.10
N ALA A 98 -11.72 6.83 -1.50
CA ALA A 98 -10.87 5.74 -1.03
C ALA A 98 -9.41 5.94 -1.46
N GLY A 99 -9.17 6.30 -2.73
CA GLY A 99 -7.83 6.61 -3.23
C GLY A 99 -7.19 7.78 -2.48
N PHE A 100 -7.96 8.83 -2.23
CA PHE A 100 -7.55 9.97 -1.41
C PHE A 100 -7.17 9.55 0.01
N ILE A 101 -8.06 8.92 0.76
CA ILE A 101 -7.83 8.58 2.18
C ILE A 101 -6.65 7.61 2.29
N THR A 102 -6.54 6.65 1.36
CA THR A 102 -5.39 5.75 1.30
C THR A 102 -4.08 6.51 1.10
N GLY A 103 -4.08 7.56 0.26
CA GLY A 103 -2.93 8.43 0.00
C GLY A 103 -2.41 9.19 1.23
N LEU A 104 -3.19 9.32 2.31
CA LEU A 104 -2.71 9.84 3.60
C LEU A 104 -1.55 9.00 4.17
N SER A 105 -1.35 7.77 3.69
CA SER A 105 -0.18 6.95 4.05
C SER A 105 1.14 7.69 3.80
N VAL A 106 1.21 8.57 2.79
CA VAL A 106 2.42 9.38 2.49
C VAL A 106 2.79 10.31 3.65
N VAL A 107 1.79 10.83 4.37
CA VAL A 107 1.98 11.66 5.57
C VAL A 107 2.23 10.78 6.80
N LEU A 108 1.51 9.66 6.90
CA LEU A 108 1.62 8.75 8.04
C LEU A 108 2.99 8.07 8.12
N VAL A 109 3.59 7.68 7.00
CA VAL A 109 4.91 7.00 6.98
C VAL A 109 6.00 7.80 7.72
N PRO A 110 6.29 9.07 7.40
CA PRO A 110 7.30 9.85 8.12
C PRO A 110 6.90 10.17 9.56
N LEU A 111 5.61 10.33 9.88
CA LEU A 111 5.16 10.49 11.26
C LEU A 111 5.43 9.23 12.08
N LEU A 112 5.06 8.05 11.56
CA LEU A 112 5.32 6.76 12.17
C LEU A 112 6.83 6.47 12.23
N MET A 113 7.63 6.95 11.28
CA MET A 113 9.08 6.88 11.35
C MET A 113 9.65 7.62 12.57
N ILE A 114 9.15 8.82 12.88
CA ILE A 114 9.54 9.57 14.08
C ILE A 114 9.13 8.80 15.34
N VAL A 115 7.89 8.32 15.40
CA VAL A 115 7.33 7.72 16.61
C VAL A 115 7.92 6.32 16.88
N ILE A 116 7.98 5.47 15.86
CA ILE A 116 8.35 4.05 15.98
C ILE A 116 9.86 3.86 15.84
N LEU A 117 10.49 4.49 14.85
CA LEU A 117 11.93 4.32 14.60
C LEU A 117 12.78 5.36 15.32
N LYS A 118 12.18 6.41 15.92
CA LYS A 118 12.89 7.53 16.56
C LYS A 118 13.89 8.23 15.63
N GLN A 119 13.65 8.15 14.32
CA GLN A 119 14.47 8.78 13.29
C GLN A 119 13.80 10.06 12.80
N ARG A 120 14.59 11.12 12.58
CA ARG A 120 14.07 12.37 12.04
C ARG A 120 14.00 12.29 10.51
N PRO A 121 12.84 12.59 9.89
CA PRO A 121 12.72 12.64 8.44
C PRO A 121 13.55 13.80 7.89
N ASN A 122 14.16 13.58 6.72
CA ASN A 122 14.94 14.60 6.03
C ASN A 122 14.04 15.72 5.49
N LEU A 123 14.62 16.91 5.23
CA LEU A 123 13.88 18.08 4.73
C LEU A 123 13.09 17.77 3.44
N ASN A 124 13.65 16.94 2.56
CA ASN A 124 12.99 16.49 1.33
C ASN A 124 11.73 15.67 1.60
N SER A 125 11.74 14.83 2.65
CA SER A 125 10.56 14.07 3.07
C SER A 125 9.47 15.01 3.61
N ILE A 126 9.84 16.02 4.38
CA ILE A 126 8.89 17.02 4.91
C ILE A 126 8.27 17.84 3.76
N ALA A 127 9.09 18.29 2.81
CA ALA A 127 8.61 18.98 1.62
C ALA A 127 7.68 18.10 0.77
N GLY A 128 8.03 16.82 0.61
CA GLY A 128 7.19 15.83 -0.07
C GLY A 128 5.86 15.59 0.64
N VAL A 129 5.85 15.52 1.98
CA VAL A 129 4.63 15.43 2.79
C VAL A 129 3.77 16.66 2.62
N ALA A 130 4.34 17.86 2.66
CA ALA A 130 3.60 19.10 2.48
C ALA A 130 2.96 19.15 1.08
N ALA A 131 3.75 18.88 0.03
CA ALA A 131 3.26 18.84 -1.34
C ALA A 131 2.18 17.77 -1.55
N ALA A 132 2.39 16.56 -1.02
CA ALA A 132 1.40 15.48 -1.08
C ALA A 132 0.13 15.86 -0.35
N THR A 133 0.22 16.46 0.85
CA THR A 133 -0.94 16.93 1.62
C THR A 133 -1.70 18.03 0.89
N SER A 134 -1.01 18.96 0.24
CA SER A 134 -1.64 20.02 -0.58
C SER A 134 -2.32 19.46 -1.83
N GLY A 135 -1.63 18.58 -2.57
CA GLY A 135 -2.21 17.91 -3.74
C GLY A 135 -3.42 17.05 -3.37
N LEU A 136 -3.33 16.39 -2.22
CA LEU A 136 -4.42 15.65 -1.60
C LEU A 136 -5.58 16.61 -1.32
N TYR A 137 -5.39 17.67 -0.52
CA TYR A 137 -6.41 18.67 -0.21
C TYR A 137 -7.15 19.21 -1.44
N LEU A 138 -6.42 19.55 -2.51
CA LEU A 138 -6.98 20.02 -3.78
C LEU A 138 -7.89 18.99 -4.47
N LEU A 139 -7.57 17.70 -4.37
CA LEU A 139 -8.41 16.61 -4.89
C LEU A 139 -9.73 16.46 -4.11
N THR A 140 -9.76 16.79 -2.82
CA THR A 140 -10.96 16.63 -1.98
C THR A 140 -11.85 17.84 -1.81
N MET A 141 -11.36 19.05 -2.10
CA MET A 141 -12.16 20.26 -1.89
C MET A 141 -13.50 20.24 -2.65
N SER A 142 -13.58 19.46 -3.74
CA SER A 142 -14.77 19.31 -4.58
C SER A 142 -15.82 18.34 -4.03
N ASP A 143 -15.46 17.45 -3.11
CA ASP A 143 -16.26 16.25 -2.79
C ASP A 143 -16.50 16.11 -1.27
N VAL A 144 -16.92 17.21 -0.65
CA VAL A 144 -17.29 17.30 0.78
C VAL A 144 -18.68 16.68 1.03
N THR A 145 -18.95 15.52 0.44
CA THR A 145 -20.10 14.69 0.83
C THR A 145 -19.84 14.14 2.25
N SER A 146 -20.91 13.98 3.04
CA SER A 146 -20.85 13.54 4.44
C SER A 146 -19.91 12.34 4.65
N LEU A 147 -19.13 12.40 5.73
CA LEU A 147 -18.28 11.28 6.14
C LEU A 147 -19.15 10.04 6.37
N ASN A 148 -18.70 8.91 5.84
CA ASN A 148 -19.36 7.63 6.00
C ASN A 148 -18.47 6.62 6.74
N ILE A 149 -19.03 5.48 7.10
CA ILE A 149 -18.29 4.42 7.81
C ILE A 149 -17.14 3.83 6.96
N GLY A 150 -17.30 3.83 5.64
CA GLY A 150 -16.26 3.42 4.69
C GLY A 150 -15.02 4.29 4.79
N ASP A 151 -15.17 5.61 4.95
CA ASP A 151 -14.05 6.53 5.11
C ASP A 151 -13.21 6.17 6.34
N GLY A 152 -13.86 5.74 7.43
CA GLY A 152 -13.19 5.22 8.63
C GLY A 152 -12.41 3.92 8.36
N PHE A 153 -12.98 2.99 7.59
CA PHE A 153 -12.25 1.78 7.18
C PHE A 153 -11.06 2.13 6.29
N VAL A 154 -11.19 3.02 5.32
CA VAL A 154 -10.06 3.41 4.47
C VAL A 154 -8.97 4.14 5.27
N LEU A 155 -9.32 4.84 6.35
CA LEU A 155 -8.31 5.42 7.24
C LEU A 155 -7.47 4.34 7.94
N ILE A 156 -8.10 3.25 8.40
CA ILE A 156 -7.39 2.09 8.96
C ILE A 156 -6.48 1.46 7.88
N CYS A 157 -6.97 1.39 6.64
CA CYS A 157 -6.16 0.96 5.50
C CYS A 157 -4.90 1.82 5.33
N ALA A 158 -5.02 3.16 5.38
CA ALA A 158 -3.89 4.07 5.24
C ALA A 158 -2.81 3.82 6.31
N VAL A 159 -3.22 3.55 7.55
CA VAL A 159 -2.32 3.16 8.65
C VAL A 159 -1.65 1.81 8.36
N GLY A 160 -2.41 0.81 7.91
CA GLY A 160 -1.89 -0.51 7.54
C GLY A 160 -0.83 -0.44 6.46
N PHE A 161 -1.07 0.31 5.37
CA PHE A 161 -0.07 0.53 4.33
C PHE A 161 1.12 1.33 4.82
N ALA A 162 0.92 2.36 5.65
CA ALA A 162 2.03 3.14 6.19
C ALA A 162 2.98 2.28 7.04
N LEU A 163 2.43 1.38 7.88
CA LEU A 163 3.22 0.44 8.67
C LEU A 163 3.91 -0.61 7.79
N HIS A 164 3.22 -1.13 6.78
CA HIS A 164 3.83 -2.04 5.80
C HIS A 164 5.02 -1.38 5.09
N ILE A 165 4.87 -0.15 4.59
CA ILE A 165 5.94 0.60 3.91
C ILE A 165 7.12 0.84 4.87
N LEU A 166 6.84 1.32 6.09
CA LEU A 166 7.86 1.61 7.09
C LEU A 166 8.68 0.36 7.45
N LEU A 167 8.00 -0.75 7.74
CA LEU A 167 8.65 -2.01 8.10
C LEU A 167 9.39 -2.64 6.90
N THR A 168 8.87 -2.47 5.68
CA THR A 168 9.56 -2.92 4.47
C THR A 168 10.87 -2.17 4.29
N GLY A 169 10.88 -0.85 4.49
CA GLY A 169 12.12 -0.06 4.48
C GLY A 169 13.13 -0.52 5.55
N LYS A 170 12.65 -0.87 6.75
CA LYS A 170 13.50 -1.38 7.83
C LYS A 170 14.10 -2.76 7.51
N TYR A 171 13.27 -3.71 7.05
CA TYR A 171 13.70 -5.09 6.83
C TYR A 171 14.47 -5.29 5.54
N SER A 172 14.13 -4.57 4.45
CA SER A 172 14.87 -4.66 3.19
C SER A 172 16.33 -4.20 3.29
N SER A 173 16.66 -3.36 4.27
CA SER A 173 18.05 -2.97 4.53
C SER A 173 18.81 -3.98 5.41
N SER A 174 18.12 -4.96 6.01
CA SER A 174 18.71 -5.93 6.95
C SER A 174 18.99 -7.31 6.35
N TYR A 175 18.53 -7.57 5.11
CA TYR A 175 18.71 -8.84 4.38
C TYR A 175 19.14 -8.55 2.94
#